data_AF-A0A8H5W032-F1
#
_entry.id   AF-A0A8H5W032-F1
#
_cell.length_a   1.000
_cell.length_b   1.000
_cell.length_c   1.000
_cell.angle_alpha   90.00
_cell.angle_beta   90.00
_cell.angle_gamma   90.00
#
_symmetry.space_group_name_H-M   'P 1'
#
loop_
_entity.id
_entity.type
_entity.pdbx_description
1 polymer ?
#
loop_
_entity_poly.entity_id
_entity_poly.type
_entity_poly.pdbx_seq_one_letter_code
_entity_poly.pdbx_strand_id
1 'polypeptide(L)'
;MASNFTDSAMKMIIDTDVGGDDIVGLLMAMAAAPSIMQVVAITTVFGNVNVEKSLRNVVAMFYILWKEMAWRESKDRRFSYGAFQSFNPVVSLGSGHALGQPVVVKTNGRPYGQDGLWNFHALYPEFTPDDSWKSLFEGSVPSPDNQPEFYQYFDASRAPSHLDILRILRDEPANTITLIALGPLTNMALAAAEDPETFLRAKELLIMGGAISVPGNISPVSEANAYNDAVTAANVYPD
;
A
#
# COMPACT_ATOMS: atom_id res chain seq x y z
N MET A 1 24.92 -19.53 -18.56
CA MET A 1 24.31 -18.30 -19.10
C MET A 1 23.89 -17.45 -17.92
N ALA A 2 24.68 -16.43 -17.58
CA ALA A 2 24.33 -15.49 -16.52
C ALA A 2 23.21 -14.59 -17.05
N SER A 3 22.06 -14.59 -16.38
CA SER A 3 20.96 -13.69 -16.71
C SER A 3 21.42 -12.26 -16.48
N ASN A 4 21.31 -11.41 -17.51
CA ASN A 4 21.49 -9.98 -17.43
C ASN A 4 20.46 -9.39 -16.44
N PHE A 5 20.83 -9.26 -15.16
CA PHE A 5 20.14 -8.33 -14.28
C PHE A 5 20.53 -6.93 -14.75
N THR A 6 19.60 -6.23 -15.37
CA THR A 6 19.76 -4.83 -15.77
C THR A 6 20.01 -3.98 -14.53
N ASP A 7 20.98 -3.08 -14.64
CA ASP A 7 21.58 -2.20 -13.63
C ASP A 7 20.63 -1.09 -13.11
N SER A 8 19.33 -1.38 -12.99
CA SER A 8 18.28 -0.43 -12.62
C SER A 8 17.46 -0.93 -11.43
N ALA A 9 17.11 -0.02 -10.52
CA ALA A 9 16.31 -0.30 -9.34
C ALA A 9 15.03 -1.07 -9.67
N MET A 10 14.65 -2.02 -8.81
CA MET A 10 13.40 -2.75 -8.93
C MET A 10 12.24 -1.78 -8.67
N LYS A 11 11.39 -1.58 -9.69
CA LYS A 11 10.17 -0.79 -9.57
C LYS A 11 9.02 -1.65 -9.07
N MET A 12 8.29 -1.15 -8.07
CA MET A 12 7.18 -1.89 -7.47
C MET A 12 5.98 -1.04 -7.11
N ILE A 13 4.80 -1.63 -7.28
CA ILE A 13 3.53 -1.16 -6.71
C ILE A 13 3.22 -2.03 -5.50
N ILE A 14 2.94 -1.42 -4.36
CA ILE A 14 2.58 -2.11 -3.13
C ILE A 14 1.10 -1.85 -2.83
N ASP A 15 0.29 -2.90 -2.82
CA ASP A 15 -1.14 -2.87 -2.48
C ASP A 15 -1.35 -3.39 -1.06
N THR A 16 -1.94 -2.59 -0.17
CA THR A 16 -1.93 -2.86 1.28
C THR A 16 -3.21 -2.41 1.99
N ASP A 17 -3.58 -3.15 3.04
CA ASP A 17 -4.65 -2.85 3.98
C ASP A 17 -4.14 -2.35 5.35
N VAL A 18 -2.87 -1.93 5.37
CA VAL A 18 -2.05 -1.47 6.50
C VAL A 18 -2.44 -2.01 7.87
N GLY A 19 -1.96 -3.22 8.16
CA GLY A 19 -1.74 -3.73 9.50
C GLY A 19 -0.35 -3.40 10.06
N GLY A 20 -0.08 -3.91 11.27
CA GLY A 20 1.18 -3.70 11.97
C GLY A 20 2.40 -4.29 11.25
N ASP A 21 2.23 -5.34 10.45
CA ASP A 21 3.27 -5.93 9.62
C ASP A 21 3.44 -5.22 8.27
N ASP A 22 2.35 -4.78 7.63
CA ASP A 22 2.39 -3.96 6.42
C ASP A 22 3.23 -2.70 6.60
N ILE A 23 3.01 -1.97 7.69
CA ILE A 23 3.73 -0.71 7.92
C ILE A 23 5.24 -0.95 8.05
N VAL A 24 5.64 -2.08 8.63
CA VAL A 24 7.05 -2.48 8.71
C VAL A 24 7.58 -2.81 7.32
N GLY A 25 6.82 -3.53 6.51
CA GLY A 25 7.14 -3.80 5.10
C GLY A 25 7.34 -2.53 4.28
N LEU A 26 6.42 -1.58 4.39
CA LEU A 26 6.50 -0.28 3.74
C LEU A 26 7.73 0.52 4.21
N LEU A 27 7.97 0.59 5.52
CA LEU A 27 9.15 1.27 6.07
C LEU A 27 10.46 0.64 5.59
N MET A 28 10.53 -0.69 5.47
CA MET A 28 11.68 -1.38 4.88
C MET A 28 11.86 -1.05 3.41
N ALA A 29 10.78 -0.97 2.63
CA ALA A 29 10.83 -0.56 1.23
C ALA A 29 11.33 0.89 1.08
N MET A 30 10.85 1.80 1.94
CA MET A 30 11.31 3.19 2.01
C MET A 30 12.77 3.32 2.45
N ALA A 31 13.24 2.40 3.29
CA ALA A 31 14.61 2.36 3.80
C ALA A 31 15.64 1.90 2.76
N ALA A 32 15.18 1.19 1.72
CA ALA A 32 16.05 0.60 0.71
C ALA A 32 16.91 1.64 -0.01
N ALA A 33 18.07 1.21 -0.51
CA ALA A 33 18.89 2.06 -1.37
C ALA A 33 18.14 2.33 -2.69
N PRO A 34 18.18 3.57 -3.23
CA PRO A 34 17.44 3.93 -4.43
C PRO A 34 17.95 3.21 -5.69
N SER A 35 19.16 2.64 -5.65
CA SER A 35 19.70 1.77 -6.70
C SER A 35 19.13 0.35 -6.66
N ILE A 36 18.50 -0.06 -5.55
CA ILE A 36 17.94 -1.40 -5.35
C ILE A 36 16.44 -1.38 -5.59
N MET A 37 15.74 -0.36 -5.07
CA MET A 37 14.28 -0.35 -5.02
C MET A 37 13.71 1.05 -5.27
N GLN A 38 12.62 1.07 -6.04
CA GLN A 38 11.78 2.23 -6.27
C GLN A 38 10.32 1.83 -6.05
N VAL A 39 9.71 2.34 -4.97
CA VAL A 39 8.25 2.23 -4.78
C VAL A 39 7.60 3.27 -5.68
N VAL A 40 6.94 2.83 -6.75
CA VAL A 40 6.28 3.73 -7.72
C VAL A 40 4.86 4.07 -7.31
N ALA A 41 4.20 3.18 -6.55
CA ALA A 41 2.91 3.46 -5.96
C ALA A 41 2.65 2.65 -4.69
N ILE A 42 1.85 3.22 -3.79
CA ILE A 42 1.22 2.55 -2.66
C ILE A 42 -0.29 2.66 -2.86
N THR A 43 -0.91 1.54 -3.20
CA THR A 43 -2.36 1.44 -3.32
C THR A 43 -2.95 0.87 -2.04
N THR A 44 -4.15 1.32 -1.68
CA THR A 44 -4.81 0.86 -0.45
C THR A 44 -6.03 0.02 -0.75
N VAL A 45 -6.25 -1.01 0.07
CA VAL A 45 -7.42 -1.89 -0.02
C VAL A 45 -7.99 -2.10 1.39
N PHE A 46 -9.27 -2.47 1.49
CA PHE A 46 -9.83 -2.95 2.76
C PHE A 46 -9.17 -4.27 3.18
N GLY A 47 -9.21 -4.59 4.47
CA GLY A 47 -8.78 -5.89 4.99
C GLY A 47 -8.66 -5.85 6.50
N ASN A 48 -7.45 -5.77 7.04
CA ASN A 48 -7.14 -5.50 8.45
C ASN A 48 -7.98 -4.36 8.99
N VAL A 49 -8.09 -3.26 8.26
CA VAL A 49 -9.01 -2.16 8.56
C VAL A 49 -9.82 -1.77 7.33
N ASN A 50 -10.75 -0.82 7.49
CA ASN A 50 -11.40 -0.22 6.33
C ASN A 50 -10.36 0.58 5.50
N VAL A 51 -10.66 0.76 4.21
CA VAL A 51 -9.70 1.36 3.28
C VAL A 51 -9.32 2.80 3.65
N GLU A 52 -10.23 3.58 4.25
CA GLU A 52 -9.93 4.95 4.72
C GLU A 52 -8.91 4.96 5.88
N LYS A 53 -9.00 4.02 6.81
CA LYS A 53 -8.03 3.85 7.89
C LYS A 53 -6.69 3.36 7.34
N SER A 54 -6.71 2.42 6.40
CA SER A 54 -5.48 1.97 5.71
C SER A 54 -4.78 3.17 5.04
N LEU A 55 -5.52 4.00 4.30
CA LEU A 55 -5.00 5.23 3.71
C LEU A 55 -4.47 6.21 4.75
N ARG A 56 -5.19 6.43 5.85
CA ARG A 56 -4.69 7.26 6.96
C ARG A 56 -3.35 6.75 7.49
N ASN A 57 -3.19 5.43 7.64
CA ASN A 57 -1.95 4.83 8.11
C ASN A 57 -0.79 5.06 7.12
N VAL A 58 -1.04 4.95 5.82
CA VAL A 58 -0.05 5.30 4.78
C VAL A 58 0.34 6.79 4.87
N VAL A 59 -0.63 7.70 4.96
CA VAL A 59 -0.35 9.14 5.10
C VAL A 59 0.42 9.44 6.39
N ALA A 60 0.07 8.77 7.50
CA ALA A 60 0.77 8.90 8.77
C ALA A 60 2.22 8.41 8.69
N MET A 61 2.51 7.38 7.89
CA MET A 61 3.88 6.94 7.62
C MET A 61 4.72 8.09 7.04
N PHE A 62 4.23 8.76 5.99
CA PHE A 62 4.93 9.91 5.38
C PHE A 62 5.10 11.06 6.37
N TYR A 63 4.07 11.34 7.17
CA TYR A 63 4.14 12.35 8.23
C TYR A 63 5.24 12.05 9.27
N ILE A 64 5.33 10.79 9.71
CA ILE A 64 6.32 10.33 10.69
C ILE A 64 7.74 10.35 10.08
N LEU A 65 7.91 9.89 8.84
CA LEU A 65 9.21 9.91 8.17
C LEU A 65 9.73 11.34 7.98
N TRP A 66 8.86 12.28 7.62
CA TRP A 66 9.20 13.71 7.58
C TRP A 66 9.63 14.24 8.95
N LYS A 67 8.87 13.97 10.00
CA LYS A 67 9.23 14.35 11.38
C LYS A 67 10.55 13.75 11.83
N GLU A 68 10.77 12.47 11.54
CA GLU A 68 12.00 11.77 11.88
C GLU A 68 13.20 12.37 11.14
N MET A 69 13.04 12.71 9.86
CA MET A 69 14.08 13.36 9.08
C MET A 69 14.46 14.73 9.68
N ALA A 70 13.46 15.58 9.96
CA ALA A 70 13.67 16.89 10.58
C ALA A 70 14.31 16.77 11.98
N TRP A 71 13.85 15.81 12.79
CA TRP A 71 14.43 15.55 14.11
C TRP A 71 15.89 15.13 14.01
N ARG A 72 16.23 14.21 13.10
CA ARG A 72 17.62 13.76 12.93
C ARG A 72 18.55 14.86 12.44
N GLU A 73 18.10 15.69 11.50
CA GLU A 73 18.84 16.86 11.04
C GLU A 73 19.15 17.80 12.22
N SER A 74 18.17 18.07 13.08
CA SER A 74 18.36 18.90 14.28
C SER A 74 19.35 18.31 15.30
N LYS A 75 19.66 17.01 15.19
CA LYS A 75 20.59 16.28 16.08
C LYS A 75 21.90 15.92 15.40
N ASP A 76 22.16 16.40 14.19
CA ASP A 76 23.31 16.02 13.36
C ASP A 76 23.43 14.49 13.21
N ARG A 77 22.28 13.83 13.00
CA ARG A 77 22.18 12.38 12.82
C ARG A 77 21.87 12.04 11.38
N ARG A 78 22.51 10.97 10.88
CA ARG A 78 22.20 10.43 9.56
C ARG A 78 20.78 9.86 9.51
N PHE A 79 20.05 10.21 8.45
CA PHE A 79 18.77 9.61 8.06
C PHE A 79 19.04 8.61 6.92
N SER A 80 18.49 7.40 7.04
CA SER A 80 18.74 6.29 6.10
C SER A 80 17.42 5.77 5.55
N TYR A 81 16.80 6.56 4.65
CA TYR A 81 15.61 6.19 3.88
C TYR A 81 15.78 6.59 2.41
N GLY A 82 16.69 5.89 1.74
CA GLY A 82 17.18 6.30 0.43
C GLY A 82 16.10 6.33 -0.66
N ALA A 83 15.24 5.31 -0.71
CA ALA A 83 14.14 5.25 -1.66
C ALA A 83 13.11 6.38 -1.40
N PHE A 84 12.71 6.59 -0.15
CA PHE A 84 11.80 7.67 0.25
C PHE A 84 12.32 9.07 -0.11
N GLN A 85 13.62 9.31 0.01
CA GLN A 85 14.20 10.61 -0.35
C GLN A 85 14.39 10.80 -1.87
N SER A 86 14.31 9.72 -2.65
CA SER A 86 14.62 9.74 -4.08
C SER A 86 13.38 9.72 -4.97
N PHE A 87 12.27 9.16 -4.47
CA PHE A 87 11.08 8.90 -5.27
C PHE A 87 9.81 9.23 -4.50
N ASN A 88 8.88 9.88 -5.18
CA ASN A 88 7.52 10.09 -4.68
C ASN A 88 6.63 8.99 -5.26
N PRO A 89 6.14 8.05 -4.44
CA PRO A 89 5.16 7.09 -4.90
C PRO A 89 3.80 7.77 -5.13
N VAL A 90 3.06 7.29 -6.11
CA VAL A 90 1.63 7.58 -6.20
C VAL A 90 0.91 6.91 -5.03
N VAL A 91 0.06 7.63 -4.31
CA VAL A 91 -0.79 7.05 -3.26
C VAL A 91 -2.23 7.15 -3.70
N SER A 92 -3.00 6.07 -3.58
CA SER A 92 -4.42 6.06 -3.97
C SER A 92 -5.30 5.20 -3.08
N LEU A 93 -6.59 5.56 -3.07
CA LEU A 93 -7.65 4.85 -2.37
C LEU A 93 -8.26 3.77 -3.29
N GLY A 94 -8.24 2.51 -2.86
CA GLY A 94 -8.80 1.40 -3.62
C GLY A 94 -10.14 0.91 -3.08
N SER A 95 -10.42 -0.38 -3.27
CA SER A 95 -11.72 -0.95 -2.90
C SER A 95 -11.94 -0.93 -1.38
N GLY A 96 -13.13 -0.47 -0.96
CA GLY A 96 -13.59 -0.53 0.42
C GLY A 96 -14.26 -1.85 0.81
N HIS A 97 -14.42 -2.80 -0.13
CA HIS A 97 -15.15 -4.04 0.10
C HIS A 97 -14.68 -5.16 -0.83
N ALA A 98 -14.99 -6.41 -0.46
CA ALA A 98 -14.73 -7.59 -1.28
C ALA A 98 -15.55 -7.56 -2.57
N LEU A 99 -15.06 -8.27 -3.59
CA LEU A 99 -15.71 -8.31 -4.90
C LEU A 99 -17.17 -8.79 -4.79
N GLY A 100 -18.10 -7.96 -5.27
CA GLY A 100 -19.53 -8.27 -5.27
C GLY A 100 -20.20 -8.30 -3.89
N GLN A 101 -19.54 -7.84 -2.83
CA GLN A 101 -20.07 -7.82 -1.46
C GLN A 101 -20.27 -6.39 -0.94
N PRO A 102 -21.21 -6.17 0.01
CA PRO A 102 -21.29 -4.91 0.73
C PRO A 102 -20.02 -4.68 1.57
N VAL A 103 -19.80 -3.43 2.02
CA VAL A 103 -18.66 -3.04 2.89
C VAL A 103 -18.69 -3.82 4.20
N VAL A 104 -17.96 -4.93 4.21
CA VAL A 104 -17.77 -5.80 5.38
C VAL A 104 -16.28 -6.08 5.51
N VAL A 105 -15.66 -5.39 6.46
CA VAL A 105 -14.29 -5.66 6.90
C VAL A 105 -14.35 -6.80 7.90
N LYS A 106 -13.87 -7.99 7.55
CA LYS A 106 -14.12 -9.18 8.38
C LYS A 106 -13.14 -9.30 9.55
N THR A 107 -11.90 -8.80 9.41
CA THR A 107 -10.92 -8.78 10.50
C THR A 107 -11.05 -7.55 11.41
N ASN A 108 -11.50 -6.40 10.86
CA ASN A 108 -11.90 -5.17 11.59
C ASN A 108 -11.00 -4.80 12.78
N GLY A 109 -9.72 -4.63 12.49
CA GLY A 109 -8.70 -4.23 13.44
C GLY A 109 -8.11 -5.36 14.26
N ARG A 110 -8.43 -6.63 13.99
CA ARG A 110 -7.75 -7.77 14.62
C ARG A 110 -6.59 -8.25 13.74
N PRO A 111 -5.41 -8.52 14.33
CA PRO A 111 -5.03 -8.38 15.73
C PRO A 111 -4.54 -6.96 16.13
N TYR A 112 -4.56 -6.01 15.20
CA TYR A 112 -3.82 -4.73 15.30
C TYR A 112 -4.59 -3.53 15.85
N GLY A 113 -5.60 -3.69 16.71
CA GLY A 113 -6.41 -2.55 17.21
C GLY A 113 -7.29 -1.87 16.15
N GLN A 114 -8.14 -0.92 16.59
CA GLN A 114 -9.22 -0.36 15.77
C GLN A 114 -8.74 0.44 14.56
N ASP A 115 -7.52 0.96 14.59
CA ASP A 115 -6.89 1.69 13.50
C ASP A 115 -5.92 0.83 12.67
N GLY A 116 -5.69 -0.43 13.02
CA GLY A 116 -4.75 -1.31 12.32
C GLY A 116 -3.31 -1.17 12.81
N LEU A 117 -3.03 -0.29 13.79
CA LEU A 117 -1.70 0.00 14.34
C LEU A 117 -1.69 0.07 15.88
N TRP A 118 -2.41 -0.82 16.54
CA TRP A 118 -2.59 -0.90 18.00
C TRP A 118 -3.17 0.37 18.65
N ASN A 119 -4.08 1.04 17.96
CA ASN A 119 -4.68 2.33 18.35
C ASN A 119 -3.63 3.47 18.43
N PHE A 120 -2.56 3.37 17.64
CA PHE A 120 -1.50 4.36 17.51
C PHE A 120 -2.06 5.79 17.42
N HIS A 121 -3.09 6.03 16.61
CA HIS A 121 -3.62 7.38 16.41
C HIS A 121 -4.23 8.00 17.65
N ALA A 122 -4.80 7.18 18.53
CA ALA A 122 -5.36 7.65 19.80
C ALA A 122 -4.27 7.80 20.88
N LEU A 123 -3.26 6.94 20.85
CA LEU A 123 -2.18 6.91 21.84
C LEU A 123 -1.10 7.97 21.60
N TYR A 124 -0.86 8.32 20.34
CA TYR A 124 0.21 9.21 19.90
C TYR A 124 -0.31 10.30 18.94
N PRO A 125 -1.18 11.20 19.44
CA PRO A 125 -1.80 12.25 18.61
C PRO A 125 -0.77 13.18 17.97
N GLU A 126 0.38 13.40 18.60
CA GLU A 126 1.47 14.22 18.06
C GLU A 126 2.16 13.60 16.83
N PHE A 127 2.02 12.30 16.60
CA PHE A 127 2.52 11.58 15.43
C PHE A 127 1.41 11.23 14.44
N THR A 128 0.22 11.80 14.63
CA THR A 128 -0.94 11.57 13.78
C THR A 128 -1.23 12.84 12.96
N PRO A 129 -1.28 12.75 11.62
CA PRO A 129 -1.69 13.90 10.82
C PRO A 129 -3.16 14.23 11.12
N ASP A 130 -3.49 15.53 11.12
CA ASP A 130 -4.88 15.98 11.14
C ASP A 130 -5.61 15.55 9.85
N ASP A 131 -6.94 15.67 9.82
CA ASP A 131 -7.75 15.16 8.72
C ASP A 131 -7.65 15.97 7.41
N SER A 132 -6.81 17.01 7.32
CA SER A 132 -6.68 17.82 6.10
C SER A 132 -6.16 17.02 4.90
N TRP A 133 -5.50 15.88 5.11
CA TRP A 133 -5.04 15.00 4.02
C TRP A 133 -6.20 14.45 3.17
N LYS A 134 -7.42 14.39 3.73
CA LYS A 134 -8.59 13.92 3.00
C LYS A 134 -8.88 14.77 1.75
N SER A 135 -8.55 16.07 1.76
CA SER A 135 -8.73 16.94 0.59
C SER A 135 -7.88 16.53 -0.62
N LEU A 136 -6.79 15.79 -0.39
CA LEU A 136 -5.95 15.26 -1.46
C LEU A 136 -6.70 14.19 -2.26
N PHE A 137 -7.49 13.36 -1.58
CA PHE A 137 -8.15 12.19 -2.15
C PHE A 137 -9.63 12.42 -2.45
N GLU A 138 -10.27 13.37 -1.77
CA GLU A 138 -11.70 13.68 -1.90
C GLU A 138 -11.90 15.11 -2.39
N GLY A 139 -12.45 15.28 -3.60
CA GLY A 139 -12.70 16.60 -4.19
C GLY A 139 -13.74 17.45 -3.46
N SER A 140 -14.58 16.84 -2.62
CA SER A 140 -15.57 17.51 -1.79
C SER A 140 -14.99 18.12 -0.51
N VAL A 141 -13.79 17.70 -0.08
CA VAL A 141 -13.15 18.21 1.13
C VAL A 141 -12.29 19.42 0.74
N PRO A 142 -12.50 20.61 1.33
CA PRO A 142 -11.70 21.80 1.01
C PRO A 142 -10.21 21.58 1.33
N SER A 143 -9.34 22.01 0.42
CA SER A 143 -7.90 22.02 0.68
C SER A 143 -7.56 23.05 1.77
N PRO A 144 -6.62 22.74 2.68
CA PRO A 144 -6.16 23.72 3.66
C PRO A 144 -5.43 24.88 2.96
N ASP A 145 -5.53 26.08 3.53
CA ASP A 145 -4.87 27.29 2.99
C ASP A 145 -3.33 27.12 2.92
N ASN A 146 -2.76 26.47 3.94
CA ASN A 146 -1.35 26.11 4.00
C ASN A 146 -1.21 24.58 3.96
N GLN A 147 -0.64 24.06 2.89
CA GLN A 147 -0.41 22.62 2.77
C GLN A 147 0.76 22.18 3.68
N PRO A 148 0.57 21.11 4.48
CA PRO A 148 1.65 20.48 5.22
C PRO A 148 2.84 20.10 4.34
N GLU A 149 4.06 20.39 4.78
CA GLU A 149 5.29 20.15 4.01
C GLU A 149 5.49 18.69 3.62
N PHE A 150 5.01 17.74 4.42
CA PHE A 150 5.20 16.32 4.16
C PHE A 150 4.40 15.81 2.95
N TYR A 151 3.44 16.59 2.42
CA TYR A 151 2.71 16.23 1.20
C TYR A 151 3.64 16.13 -0.02
N GLN A 152 4.82 16.74 0.02
CA GLN A 152 5.78 16.66 -1.08
C GLN A 152 6.40 15.26 -1.27
N TYR A 153 6.23 14.31 -0.33
CA TYR A 153 6.86 12.99 -0.37
C TYR A 153 6.01 11.90 -1.04
N PHE A 154 4.82 12.25 -1.53
CA PHE A 154 3.98 11.33 -2.28
C PHE A 154 3.06 12.10 -3.22
N ASP A 155 2.67 11.46 -4.32
CA ASP A 155 1.73 12.04 -5.28
C ASP A 155 0.33 11.46 -5.01
N ALA A 156 -0.54 12.25 -4.38
CA ALA A 156 -1.90 11.82 -4.11
C ALA A 156 -2.73 11.70 -5.40
N SER A 157 -3.36 10.55 -5.60
CA SER A 157 -4.28 10.30 -6.71
C SER A 157 -5.71 10.13 -6.23
N ARG A 158 -6.63 10.76 -6.96
CA ARG A 158 -8.08 10.62 -6.78
C ARG A 158 -8.67 9.49 -7.64
N ALA A 159 -7.85 8.86 -8.49
CA ALA A 159 -8.29 7.69 -9.23
C ALA A 159 -8.37 6.48 -8.27
N PRO A 160 -9.33 5.57 -8.48
CA PRO A 160 -9.34 4.29 -7.78
C PRO A 160 -8.04 3.52 -8.02
N SER A 161 -7.53 2.84 -6.98
CA SER A 161 -6.25 2.15 -7.04
C SER A 161 -6.07 1.18 -8.21
N HIS A 162 -7.10 0.42 -8.59
CA HIS A 162 -7.01 -0.50 -9.74
C HIS A 162 -6.76 0.23 -11.07
N LEU A 163 -7.25 1.47 -11.23
CA LEU A 163 -6.98 2.28 -12.43
C LEU A 163 -5.58 2.90 -12.40
N ASP A 164 -5.07 3.29 -11.22
CA ASP A 164 -3.67 3.72 -11.09
C ASP A 164 -2.68 2.59 -11.38
N ILE A 165 -2.98 1.37 -10.93
CA ILE A 165 -2.20 0.18 -11.28
C ILE A 165 -2.10 0.04 -12.80
N LEU A 166 -3.23 0.05 -13.50
CA LEU A 166 -3.26 -0.07 -14.97
C LEU A 166 -2.56 1.09 -15.67
N ARG A 167 -2.76 2.33 -15.20
CA ARG A 167 -2.08 3.52 -15.74
C ARG A 167 -0.56 3.36 -15.65
N ILE A 168 -0.04 3.01 -14.48
CA ILE A 168 1.40 2.84 -14.27
C ILE A 168 1.94 1.69 -15.12
N LEU A 169 1.26 0.54 -15.18
CA LEU A 169 1.66 -0.58 -16.03
C LEU A 169 1.68 -0.23 -17.52
N ARG A 170 0.81 0.69 -17.96
CA ARG A 170 0.72 1.17 -19.34
C ARG A 170 1.85 2.13 -19.68
N ASP A 171 2.19 3.03 -18.76
CA ASP A 171 3.20 4.07 -18.94
C ASP A 171 4.63 3.51 -18.84
N GLU A 172 4.81 2.41 -18.11
CA GLU A 172 6.10 1.76 -17.91
C GLU A 172 6.35 0.62 -18.92
N PRO A 173 7.62 0.32 -19.30
CA PRO A 173 7.90 -0.79 -20.19
C PRO A 173 7.38 -2.12 -19.61
N ALA A 174 6.86 -2.99 -20.48
CA ALA A 174 6.37 -4.30 -20.05
C ALA A 174 7.46 -5.12 -19.33
N ASN A 175 7.06 -5.93 -18.36
CA ASN A 175 7.91 -6.77 -17.53
C ASN A 175 8.92 -6.00 -16.64
N THR A 176 8.62 -4.76 -16.27
CA THR A 176 9.48 -3.96 -15.37
C THR A 176 8.89 -3.70 -13.99
N ILE A 177 7.56 -3.66 -13.86
CA ILE A 177 6.86 -3.38 -12.60
C ILE A 177 6.52 -4.68 -11.88
N THR A 178 6.97 -4.80 -10.64
CA THR A 178 6.57 -5.88 -9.72
C THR A 178 5.36 -5.43 -8.91
N LEU A 179 4.29 -6.23 -8.90
CA LEU A 179 3.13 -5.99 -8.05
C LEU A 179 3.32 -6.76 -6.74
N ILE A 180 3.11 -6.09 -5.60
CA ILE A 180 3.18 -6.71 -4.27
C ILE A 180 1.82 -6.52 -3.60
N ALA A 181 1.09 -7.60 -3.39
CA ALA A 181 -0.18 -7.59 -2.66
C ALA A 181 0.04 -8.04 -1.22
N LEU A 182 -0.07 -7.10 -0.28
CA LEU A 182 0.03 -7.33 1.16
C LEU A 182 -1.35 -7.49 1.82
N GLY A 183 -2.40 -7.00 1.17
CA GLY A 183 -3.79 -7.16 1.61
C GLY A 183 -4.62 -8.07 0.68
N PRO A 184 -5.96 -8.05 0.84
CA PRO A 184 -6.88 -8.74 -0.06
C PRO A 184 -6.68 -8.35 -1.54
N LEU A 185 -6.76 -9.34 -2.42
CA LEU A 185 -6.41 -9.22 -3.84
C LEU A 185 -7.42 -8.42 -4.70
N THR A 186 -8.37 -7.72 -4.08
CA THR A 186 -9.51 -7.10 -4.76
C THR A 186 -9.08 -6.06 -5.79
N ASN A 187 -8.11 -5.19 -5.47
CA ASN A 187 -7.60 -4.21 -6.44
C ASN A 187 -6.93 -4.90 -7.64
N MET A 188 -6.23 -6.02 -7.42
CA MET A 188 -5.61 -6.80 -8.50
C MET A 188 -6.66 -7.42 -9.41
N ALA A 189 -7.72 -8.00 -8.85
CA ALA A 189 -8.78 -8.58 -9.65
C ALA A 189 -9.60 -7.54 -10.40
N LEU A 190 -9.86 -6.37 -9.80
CA LEU A 190 -10.48 -5.26 -10.51
C LEU A 190 -9.61 -4.79 -11.69
N ALA A 191 -8.29 -4.64 -11.48
CA ALA A 191 -7.38 -4.26 -12.55
C ALA A 191 -7.33 -5.31 -13.68
N ALA A 192 -7.20 -6.59 -13.32
CA ALA A 192 -7.19 -7.69 -14.27
C ALA A 192 -8.50 -7.84 -15.05
N ALA A 193 -9.65 -7.55 -14.42
CA ALA A 193 -10.95 -7.58 -15.09
C ALA A 193 -11.18 -6.38 -16.01
N GLU A 194 -10.69 -5.19 -15.63
CA GLU A 194 -10.85 -3.95 -16.38
C GLU A 194 -9.99 -3.95 -17.66
N ASP A 195 -8.71 -4.32 -17.57
CA ASP A 195 -7.79 -4.36 -18.71
C ASP A 195 -6.78 -5.52 -18.55
N PRO A 196 -7.17 -6.75 -18.95
CA PRO A 196 -6.31 -7.93 -18.81
C PRO A 196 -4.98 -7.80 -19.56
N GLU A 197 -4.99 -7.18 -20.75
CA GLU A 197 -3.79 -7.02 -21.56
C GLU A 197 -2.76 -6.11 -20.88
N THR A 198 -3.21 -4.99 -20.33
CA THR A 198 -2.34 -4.09 -19.57
C THR A 198 -1.89 -4.74 -18.26
N PHE A 199 -2.76 -5.46 -17.56
CA PHE A 199 -2.42 -6.15 -16.32
C PHE A 199 -1.30 -7.20 -16.52
N LEU A 200 -1.36 -7.95 -17.63
CA LEU A 200 -0.33 -8.94 -18.00
C LEU A 200 1.04 -8.34 -18.37
N ARG A 201 1.17 -7.01 -18.43
CA ARG A 201 2.47 -6.34 -18.58
C ARG A 201 3.26 -6.31 -17.28
N ALA A 202 2.66 -6.62 -16.13
CA ALA A 202 3.38 -6.75 -14.87
C ALA A 202 4.46 -7.83 -14.98
N LYS A 203 5.63 -7.57 -14.38
CA LYS A 203 6.75 -8.53 -14.35
C LYS A 203 6.39 -9.79 -13.57
N GLU A 204 5.82 -9.58 -12.38
CA GLU A 204 5.38 -10.62 -11.46
C GLU A 204 4.38 -10.03 -10.45
N LEU A 205 3.54 -10.89 -9.89
CA LEU A 205 2.64 -10.59 -8.79
C LEU A 205 3.08 -11.41 -7.57
N LEU A 206 3.59 -10.73 -6.55
CA LEU A 206 3.98 -11.31 -5.27
C LEU A 206 2.83 -11.14 -4.29
N ILE A 207 2.36 -12.25 -3.71
CA ILE A 207 1.17 -12.27 -2.86
C ILE A 207 1.56 -12.70 -1.45
N MET A 208 1.25 -11.86 -0.46
CA MET A 208 1.22 -12.25 0.94
C MET A 208 -0.17 -12.83 1.23
N GLY A 209 -0.28 -14.15 1.30
CA GLY A 209 -1.55 -14.80 1.58
C GLY A 209 -1.53 -16.30 1.36
N GLY A 210 -2.60 -16.95 1.80
CA GLY A 210 -2.78 -18.41 1.71
C GLY A 210 -2.15 -19.21 2.86
N ALA A 211 -2.60 -20.45 3.00
CA ALA A 211 -2.16 -21.38 4.04
C ALA A 211 -2.07 -22.80 3.47
N ILE A 212 -0.95 -23.12 2.82
CA ILE A 212 -0.73 -24.43 2.19
C ILE A 212 -0.01 -25.36 3.17
N SER A 213 -0.63 -26.49 3.51
CA SER A 213 -0.09 -27.50 4.45
C SER A 213 0.22 -26.96 5.86
N VAL A 214 -0.36 -25.81 6.23
CA VAL A 214 -0.28 -25.19 7.55
C VAL A 214 -1.67 -24.69 7.97
N PRO A 215 -1.94 -24.52 9.27
CA PRO A 215 -3.20 -23.93 9.71
C PRO A 215 -3.36 -22.48 9.24
N GLY A 216 -4.60 -22.07 8.98
CA GLY A 216 -4.94 -20.66 8.75
C GLY A 216 -4.82 -19.80 10.01
N ASN A 217 -4.81 -18.48 9.84
CA ASN A 217 -4.69 -17.50 10.92
C ASN A 217 -6.03 -16.83 11.32
N ILE A 218 -7.10 -17.01 10.54
CA ILE A 218 -8.48 -16.59 10.89
C ILE A 218 -9.36 -17.79 11.24
N SER A 219 -9.27 -18.85 10.46
CA SER A 219 -9.92 -20.13 10.71
C SER A 219 -8.89 -21.25 10.56
N PRO A 220 -9.20 -22.50 10.95
CA PRO A 220 -8.26 -23.61 10.78
C PRO A 220 -7.73 -23.78 9.35
N VAL A 221 -8.45 -23.28 8.33
CA VAL A 221 -8.14 -23.45 6.91
C VAL A 221 -8.00 -22.14 6.12
N SER A 222 -8.23 -20.98 6.75
CA SER A 222 -8.23 -19.70 6.03
C SER A 222 -7.18 -18.74 6.60
N GLU A 223 -6.34 -18.25 5.68
CA GLU A 223 -5.52 -17.07 5.88
C GLU A 223 -6.38 -15.79 5.73
N ALA A 224 -6.01 -14.70 6.38
CA ALA A 224 -6.76 -13.46 6.53
C ALA A 224 -7.06 -12.72 5.22
N ASN A 225 -6.08 -12.55 4.33
CA ASN A 225 -6.28 -11.87 3.05
C ASN A 225 -7.22 -12.66 2.15
N ALA A 226 -7.01 -13.98 2.07
CA ALA A 226 -7.93 -14.88 1.37
C ALA A 226 -9.32 -14.92 2.03
N TYR A 227 -9.41 -14.84 3.36
CA TYR A 227 -10.68 -14.81 4.09
C TYR A 227 -11.48 -13.54 3.79
N ASN A 228 -10.81 -12.39 3.77
CA ASN A 228 -11.42 -11.08 3.53
C ASN A 228 -12.03 -11.00 2.13
N ASP A 229 -11.37 -11.55 1.10
CA ASP A 229 -11.94 -11.69 -0.25
C ASP A 229 -11.74 -13.09 -0.85
N ALA A 230 -12.55 -14.05 -0.40
CA ALA A 230 -12.46 -15.44 -0.85
C ALA A 230 -12.81 -15.62 -2.34
N VAL A 231 -13.69 -14.79 -2.89
CA VAL A 231 -14.06 -14.85 -4.31
C VAL A 231 -12.86 -14.45 -5.16
N THR A 232 -12.22 -13.34 -4.80
CA THR A 232 -11.03 -12.90 -5.51
C THR A 232 -9.88 -13.87 -5.34
N ALA A 233 -9.64 -14.38 -4.13
CA ALA A 233 -8.61 -15.38 -3.89
C ALA A 233 -8.79 -16.63 -4.77
N ALA A 234 -10.03 -17.12 -4.93
CA ALA A 234 -10.34 -18.25 -5.80
C ALA A 234 -10.13 -17.96 -7.30
N ASN A 235 -10.25 -16.70 -7.72
CA ASN A 235 -10.03 -16.31 -9.11
C ASN A 235 -8.54 -16.09 -9.45
N VAL A 236 -7.71 -15.75 -8.46
CA VAL A 236 -6.30 -15.39 -8.65
C VAL A 236 -5.35 -16.54 -8.32
N TYR A 237 -5.65 -17.33 -7.29
CA TYR A 237 -4.84 -18.52 -6.99
C TYR A 237 -5.13 -19.61 -8.04
N PRO A 238 -4.10 -20.16 -8.70
CA PRO A 238 -4.29 -21.29 -9.60
C PRO A 238 -4.65 -22.55 -8.82
N ASP A 239 -5.39 -23.46 -9.46
CA ASP A 239 -5.63 -24.84 -9.00
C ASP A 239 -4.34 -25.67 -8.92
#